data_AF-S7XCK9-F1
#
_entry.id   AF-S7XCK9-F1
#
_cell.length_a   1.000
_cell.length_b   1.000
_cell.length_c   1.000
_cell.angle_alpha   90.00
_cell.angle_beta   90.00
_cell.angle_gamma   90.00
#
_symmetry.space_group_name_H-M   'P 1'
#
loop_
_entity.id
_entity.type
_entity.pdbx_description
1 polymer ?
#
loop_
_entity_poly.entity_id
_entity_poly.type
_entity_poly.pdbx_seq_one_letter_code
_entity_poly.pdbx_strand_id
1 'polypeptide(L)'
;MIKVKKEFILKYGVPSLAVIIVAIQLCLVHFQDLSRWKGGGFGMYTEIHYFYNQIHVSGMSVDSLIKDDPSMRSTLGYLMLMPNDKNIKKAAELVLKTTHKDSVYLQIWKPIVNSENGLYKKVLANEIHLKKSEL
;
A
#
# COMPACT_ATOMS: atom_id res chain seq x y z
N MET A 1 4.38 17.29 -43.47
CA MET A 1 3.30 17.00 -42.48
C MET A 1 3.76 16.20 -41.25
N ILE A 2 4.68 15.23 -41.39
CA ILE A 2 5.15 14.38 -40.27
C ILE A 2 6.04 15.14 -39.26
N LYS A 3 6.91 16.05 -39.72
CA LYS A 3 7.79 16.87 -38.85
C LYS A 3 7.01 17.79 -37.90
N VAL A 4 5.97 18.46 -38.40
CA VAL A 4 5.11 19.36 -37.63
C VAL A 4 4.39 18.62 -36.49
N LYS A 5 3.92 17.38 -36.76
CA LYS A 5 3.32 16.54 -35.71
C LYS A 5 4.34 16.14 -34.63
N LYS A 6 5.59 15.86 -35.00
CA LYS A 6 6.65 15.47 -34.06
C LYS A 6 7.06 16.64 -33.15
N GLU A 7 7.23 17.84 -33.69
CA GLU A 7 7.52 19.04 -32.90
C GLU A 7 6.37 19.41 -31.98
N PHE A 8 5.12 19.29 -32.44
CA PHE A 8 3.95 19.54 -31.60
C PHE A 8 3.86 18.58 -30.42
N ILE A 9 4.12 17.28 -30.65
CA ILE A 9 4.15 16.26 -29.59
C ILE A 9 5.28 16.55 -28.59
N LEU A 10 6.48 16.90 -29.07
CA LEU A 10 7.61 17.21 -28.18
C LEU A 10 7.37 18.48 -27.36
N LYS A 11 6.75 19.49 -27.96
CA LYS A 11 6.55 20.79 -27.31
C LYS A 11 5.35 20.83 -26.36
N TYR A 12 4.28 20.11 -26.67
CA TYR A 12 3.04 20.16 -25.87
C TYR A 12 2.68 18.80 -25.28
N GLY A 13 2.86 17.71 -26.03
CA GLY A 13 2.54 16.36 -25.55
C GLY A 13 3.42 15.93 -24.37
N VAL A 14 4.74 16.01 -24.52
CA VAL A 14 5.69 15.59 -23.47
C VAL A 14 5.53 16.41 -22.19
N PRO A 15 5.46 17.76 -22.22
CA PRO A 15 5.23 18.54 -21.00
C PRO A 15 3.85 18.28 -20.38
N SER A 16 2.80 18.13 -21.18
CA SER A 16 1.46 17.83 -20.63
C SER A 16 1.43 16.48 -19.94
N LEU A 17 2.09 15.46 -20.52
CA LEU A 17 2.22 14.15 -19.88
C LEU A 17 2.99 14.24 -18.56
N ALA A 18 4.07 15.03 -18.52
CA ALA A 18 4.81 15.26 -17.28
C ALA A 18 3.93 15.90 -16.18
N VAL A 19 3.11 16.90 -16.53
CA VAL A 19 2.15 17.53 -15.61
C VAL A 19 1.13 16.52 -15.09
N ILE A 20 0.59 15.66 -15.96
CA ILE A 20 -0.34 14.61 -15.57
C ILE A 20 0.31 13.64 -14.58
N ILE A 21 1.54 13.19 -14.84
CA ILE A 21 2.27 12.28 -13.95
C ILE A 21 2.47 12.94 -12.57
N VAL A 22 2.88 14.21 -12.53
CA VAL A 22 3.05 14.95 -11.28
C VAL A 22 1.73 15.08 -10.51
N ALA A 23 0.63 15.38 -11.19
CA ALA A 23 -0.68 15.48 -10.56
C ALA A 23 -1.14 14.14 -9.96
N ILE A 24 -0.93 13.02 -10.67
CA ILE A 24 -1.21 11.68 -10.15
C ILE A 24 -0.37 11.40 -8.91
N GLN A 25 0.94 11.67 -8.95
CA GLN A 25 1.83 11.45 -7.80
C GLN A 25 1.40 12.27 -6.58
N LEU A 26 1.09 13.56 -6.76
CA LEU A 26 0.60 14.39 -5.66
C LEU A 26 -0.71 13.88 -5.06
N CYS A 27 -1.63 13.39 -5.89
CA CYS A 27 -2.87 12.78 -5.44
C CYS A 27 -2.61 11.51 -4.61
N LEU A 28 -1.74 10.61 -5.11
CA LEU A 28 -1.36 9.39 -4.40
C LEU A 28 -0.71 9.68 -3.04
N VAL A 29 0.17 10.67 -2.97
CA VAL A 29 0.83 11.10 -1.73
C VAL A 29 -0.17 11.66 -0.74
N HIS A 30 -1.10 12.50 -1.20
CA HIS A 30 -2.01 13.20 -0.31
C HIS A 30 -3.15 12.31 0.21
N PHE A 31 -3.62 11.36 -0.60
CA PHE A 31 -4.83 10.60 -0.30
C PHE A 31 -4.60 9.13 0.03
N GLN A 32 -3.40 8.57 -0.17
CA GLN A 32 -3.16 7.13 -0.03
C GLN A 32 -2.00 6.75 0.89
N ASP A 33 -1.51 7.68 1.72
CA ASP A 33 -0.36 7.49 2.62
C ASP A 33 0.87 6.87 1.94
N LEU A 34 0.98 7.12 0.63
CA LEU A 34 2.21 6.87 -0.10
C LEU A 34 3.17 7.99 0.24
N SER A 35 4.41 7.64 0.55
CA SER A 35 5.43 8.66 0.72
C SER A 35 5.60 9.44 -0.56
N ARG A 36 6.12 10.67 -0.46
CA ARG A 36 6.44 11.55 -1.61
C ARG A 36 7.26 10.88 -2.72
N TRP A 37 7.82 9.71 -2.44
CA TRP A 37 8.77 8.99 -3.27
C TRP A 37 8.34 7.57 -3.64
N LYS A 38 7.22 7.06 -3.11
CA LYS A 38 6.61 5.81 -3.56
C LYS A 38 5.86 6.05 -4.87
N GLY A 39 6.61 6.01 -5.97
CA GLY A 39 6.10 6.27 -7.31
C GLY A 39 7.17 6.46 -8.40
N GLY A 40 8.45 6.53 -8.02
CA GLY A 40 9.60 6.63 -8.91
C GLY A 40 10.49 7.85 -8.60
N GLY A 41 11.79 7.63 -8.47
CA GLY A 41 12.80 8.66 -8.13
C GLY A 41 13.78 8.19 -7.03
N PHE A 42 14.76 9.03 -6.68
CA PHE A 42 15.81 8.69 -5.70
C PHE A 42 15.26 8.32 -4.31
N GLY A 43 14.17 8.94 -3.86
CA GLY A 43 13.56 8.61 -2.57
C GLY A 43 12.83 7.26 -2.51
N MET A 44 12.63 6.58 -3.65
CA MET A 44 12.14 5.20 -3.65
C MET A 44 13.14 4.25 -2.96
N TYR A 45 14.43 4.58 -3.01
CA TYR A 45 15.51 3.84 -2.34
C TYR A 45 15.74 4.29 -0.90
N THR A 46 15.11 5.38 -0.45
CA THR A 46 15.24 5.85 0.93
C THR A 46 14.23 5.22 1.88
N GLU A 47 13.20 4.54 1.35
CA GLU A 47 12.24 3.80 2.15
C GLU A 47 12.44 2.30 2.03
N ILE A 48 12.24 1.60 3.15
CA ILE A 48 12.29 0.14 3.19
C ILE A 48 11.16 -0.41 2.32
N HIS A 49 11.52 -1.36 1.46
CA HIS A 49 10.59 -1.98 0.52
C HIS A 49 9.36 -2.55 1.25
N TYR A 50 8.17 -2.37 0.68
CA TYR A 50 6.89 -2.77 1.31
C TYR A 50 6.81 -4.27 1.63
N PHE A 51 7.62 -5.09 0.96
CA PHE A 51 7.76 -6.53 1.24
C PHE A 51 8.14 -6.82 2.70
N TYR A 52 8.81 -5.88 3.37
CA TYR A 52 9.19 -6.03 4.78
C TYR A 52 8.09 -5.59 5.76
N ASN A 53 6.95 -5.11 5.27
CA ASN A 53 5.79 -4.84 6.12
C ASN A 53 5.28 -6.17 6.70
N GLN A 54 4.73 -6.12 7.90
CA GLN A 54 4.22 -7.30 8.59
C GLN A 54 2.76 -7.13 8.90
N ILE A 55 1.94 -8.08 8.45
CA ILE A 55 0.53 -8.16 8.82
C ILE A 55 0.42 -9.07 10.03
N HIS A 56 -0.34 -8.62 11.03
CA HIS A 56 -0.71 -9.43 12.18
C HIS A 56 -2.23 -9.57 12.21
N VAL A 57 -2.71 -10.80 12.41
CA VAL A 57 -4.14 -11.11 12.54
C VAL A 57 -4.34 -11.88 13.84
N SER A 58 -5.26 -11.40 14.68
CA SER A 58 -5.45 -12.00 16.00
C SER A 58 -5.94 -13.46 15.92
N GLY A 59 -5.20 -14.34 16.59
CA GLY A 59 -5.52 -15.76 16.70
C GLY A 59 -5.40 -16.55 15.40
N MET A 60 -4.52 -16.15 14.47
CA MET A 60 -4.20 -16.91 13.26
C MET A 60 -2.88 -16.48 12.61
N SER A 61 -2.26 -17.42 11.90
CA SER A 61 -1.10 -17.11 11.05
C SER A 61 -1.56 -16.57 9.70
N VAL A 62 -0.91 -15.50 9.23
CA VAL A 62 -1.12 -14.96 7.89
C VAL A 62 -0.78 -16.00 6.81
N ASP A 63 0.24 -16.82 7.02
CA ASP A 63 0.62 -17.86 6.06
C ASP A 63 -0.49 -18.90 5.89
N SER A 64 -1.18 -19.24 6.98
CA SER A 64 -2.33 -20.15 6.94
C SER A 64 -3.52 -19.57 6.18
N LEU A 65 -3.73 -18.25 6.27
CA LEU A 65 -4.80 -17.57 5.55
C LEU A 65 -4.54 -17.51 4.03
N ILE A 66 -3.27 -17.43 3.64
CA ILE A 66 -2.86 -17.22 2.23
C ILE A 66 -2.75 -18.53 1.45
N LYS A 67 -2.40 -19.64 2.13
CA LYS A 67 -1.97 -20.90 1.50
C LYS A 67 -2.91 -21.41 0.41
N ASP A 68 -4.22 -21.31 0.64
CA ASP A 68 -5.25 -21.90 -0.23
C ASP A 68 -6.28 -20.87 -0.74
N ASP A 69 -6.05 -19.58 -0.51
CA ASP A 69 -6.96 -18.50 -0.91
C ASP A 69 -6.23 -17.41 -1.74
N PRO A 70 -6.31 -17.47 -3.08
CA PRO A 70 -5.71 -16.46 -3.97
C PRO A 70 -6.27 -15.04 -3.73
N SER A 71 -7.53 -14.93 -3.32
CA SER A 71 -8.16 -13.65 -3.02
C SER A 71 -7.58 -13.04 -1.73
N MET A 72 -7.29 -13.89 -0.73
CA MET A 72 -6.59 -13.49 0.48
C MET A 72 -5.17 -13.04 0.17
N ARG A 73 -4.43 -13.82 -0.64
CA ARG A 73 -3.07 -13.49 -1.05
C ARG A 73 -2.98 -12.12 -1.69
N SER A 74 -3.84 -11.86 -2.68
CA SER A 74 -3.86 -10.59 -3.39
C SER A 74 -4.29 -9.43 -2.50
N THR A 75 -5.30 -9.63 -1.65
CA THR A 75 -5.83 -8.58 -0.76
C THR A 75 -4.82 -8.20 0.32
N LEU A 76 -4.21 -9.18 1.00
CA LEU A 76 -3.17 -8.92 1.99
C LEU A 76 -1.89 -8.38 1.34
N GLY A 77 -1.51 -8.86 0.17
CA GLY A 77 -0.38 -8.30 -0.60
C GLY A 77 -0.60 -6.83 -0.98
N TYR A 78 -1.81 -6.46 -1.39
CA TYR A 78 -2.16 -5.07 -1.68
C TYR A 78 -2.18 -4.20 -0.42
N LEU A 79 -2.62 -4.75 0.71
CA LEU A 79 -2.54 -4.08 2.01
C LEU A 79 -1.08 -3.81 2.42
N MET A 80 -0.16 -4.76 2.18
CA MET A 80 1.27 -4.55 2.41
C MET A 80 1.80 -3.36 1.61
N LEU A 81 1.40 -3.25 0.35
CA LEU A 81 1.80 -2.13 -0.52
C LEU A 81 1.20 -0.80 -0.04
N MET A 82 -0.09 -0.81 0.31
CA MET A 82 -0.91 0.39 0.58
C MET A 82 -1.72 0.23 1.88
N PRO A 83 -1.10 0.47 3.04
CA PRO A 83 -1.72 0.29 4.35
C PRO A 83 -2.59 1.48 4.77
N ASN A 84 -3.70 1.67 4.07
CA ASN A 84 -4.70 2.71 4.38
C ASN A 84 -6.03 2.08 4.86
N ASP A 85 -6.91 2.93 5.42
CA ASP A 85 -8.16 2.51 6.07
C ASP A 85 -9.09 1.70 5.16
N LYS A 86 -9.16 2.09 3.88
CA LYS A 86 -9.99 1.37 2.89
C LYS A 86 -9.46 -0.04 2.67
N ASN A 87 -8.15 -0.19 2.51
CA ASN A 87 -7.54 -1.48 2.24
C ASN A 87 -7.53 -2.39 3.47
N ILE A 88 -7.29 -1.83 4.67
CA ILE A 88 -7.30 -2.62 5.91
C ILE A 88 -8.70 -3.11 6.24
N LYS A 89 -9.73 -2.28 6.02
CA LYS A 89 -11.14 -2.69 6.14
C LYS A 89 -11.48 -3.80 5.17
N LYS A 90 -11.13 -3.66 3.89
CA LYS A 90 -11.35 -4.70 2.87
C LYS A 90 -10.67 -6.02 3.25
N ALA A 91 -9.45 -5.98 3.77
CA ALA A 91 -8.74 -7.15 4.25
C ALA A 91 -9.45 -7.79 5.46
N ALA A 92 -9.85 -7.00 6.45
CA ALA A 92 -10.55 -7.49 7.63
C ALA A 92 -11.90 -8.14 7.29
N GLU A 93 -12.67 -7.54 6.37
CA GLU A 93 -13.93 -8.10 5.86
C GLU A 93 -13.71 -9.47 5.19
N LEU A 94 -12.65 -9.59 4.38
CA LEU A 94 -12.32 -10.85 3.72
C LEU A 94 -11.92 -11.92 4.75
N VAL A 95 -11.08 -11.57 5.72
CA VAL A 95 -10.67 -12.50 6.79
C VAL A 95 -11.88 -12.96 7.60
N LEU A 96 -12.79 -12.06 7.99
CA LEU A 96 -14.02 -12.43 8.70
C LEU A 96 -14.89 -13.41 7.89
N LYS A 97 -15.09 -13.13 6.59
CA LYS A 97 -15.90 -13.97 5.70
C LYS A 97 -15.29 -15.36 5.53
N THR A 98 -13.98 -15.46 5.32
CA THR A 98 -13.28 -16.73 5.09
C THR A 98 -13.15 -17.57 6.36
N THR A 99 -13.00 -16.94 7.53
CA THR A 99 -12.71 -17.65 8.79
C THR A 99 -13.94 -17.90 9.66
N HIS A 100 -15.08 -17.31 9.30
CA HIS A 100 -16.35 -17.40 10.03
C HIS A 100 -16.28 -16.98 11.51
N LYS A 101 -15.26 -16.19 11.90
CA LYS A 101 -15.14 -15.62 13.25
C LYS A 101 -16.16 -14.49 13.48
N ASP A 102 -16.46 -14.22 14.75
CA ASP A 102 -17.34 -13.12 15.15
C ASP A 102 -16.66 -11.75 15.16
N SER A 103 -15.33 -11.73 15.27
CA SER A 103 -14.52 -10.52 15.17
C SER A 103 -13.12 -10.84 14.66
N VAL A 104 -12.47 -9.84 14.05
CA VAL A 104 -11.07 -9.89 13.66
C VAL A 104 -10.39 -8.60 14.08
N TYR A 105 -9.19 -8.73 14.65
CA TYR A 105 -8.27 -7.62 14.86
C TYR A 105 -7.08 -7.80 13.92
N LEU A 106 -6.87 -6.82 13.05
CA LEU A 106 -5.84 -6.84 12.00
C LEU A 106 -4.97 -5.60 12.14
N GLN A 107 -3.66 -5.80 12.11
CA GLN A 107 -2.66 -4.74 12.19
C GLN A 107 -1.66 -4.89 11.06
N ILE A 108 -1.12 -3.77 10.59
CA ILE A 108 0.02 -3.73 9.68
C ILE A 108 1.14 -2.88 10.25
N TRP A 109 2.33 -3.45 10.29
CA TRP A 109 3.53 -2.86 10.87
C TRP A 109 4.54 -2.58 9.77
N LYS A 110 5.13 -1.37 9.78
CA LYS A 110 6.21 -0.97 8.88
C LYS A 110 7.54 -0.97 9.62
N PRO A 111 8.61 -1.48 9.01
CA PRO A 111 9.95 -1.26 9.53
C PRO A 111 10.37 0.20 9.32
N ILE A 112 11.07 0.77 10.28
CA ILE A 112 11.72 2.07 10.20
C ILE A 112 13.16 1.91 10.69
N VAL A 113 14.10 2.45 9.93
CA VAL A 113 15.50 2.56 10.33
C VAL A 113 15.80 4.02 10.60
N ASN A 114 16.28 4.33 11.80
CA ASN A 114 16.82 5.64 12.09
C ASN A 114 18.27 5.68 11.59
N SER A 115 18.55 6.55 10.62
CA SER A 115 19.86 6.67 9.99
C SER A 115 20.94 7.31 10.88
N GLU A 116 20.54 8.05 11.92
CA GLU A 116 21.47 8.72 12.84
C GLU A 116 22.09 7.75 13.84
N ASN A 117 21.33 6.75 14.29
CA ASN A 117 21.78 5.78 15.30
C ASN A 117 21.73 4.32 14.84
N GLY A 118 21.32 4.05 13.59
CA GLY A 118 21.25 2.70 13.02
C GLY A 118 20.16 1.80 13.62
N LEU A 119 19.26 2.33 14.46
CA LEU A 119 18.25 1.51 15.12
C LEU A 119 17.13 1.11 14.17
N TYR A 120 16.91 -0.19 14.06
CA TYR A 120 15.74 -0.78 13.41
C TYR A 120 14.58 -0.89 14.42
N LYS A 121 13.42 -0.34 14.07
CA LYS A 121 12.17 -0.45 14.84
C LYS A 121 11.01 -0.81 13.92
N LYS A 122 9.94 -1.33 14.50
CA LYS A 122 8.65 -1.50 13.83
C LYS A 122 7.68 -0.46 14.36
N VAL A 123 6.95 0.19 13.47
CA VAL A 123 5.92 1.16 13.81
C VAL A 123 4.60 0.69 13.21
N LEU A 124 3.54 0.83 14.00
CA LEU A 124 2.19 0.50 13.55
C LEU A 124 1.81 1.47 12.44
N ALA A 125 1.49 0.94 11.27
CA ALA A 125 1.08 1.74 10.12
C ALA A 125 -0.43 1.94 10.07
N ASN A 126 -1.20 0.88 10.36
CA ASN A 126 -2.65 0.93 10.45
C ASN A 126 -3.18 -0.27 11.23
N GLU A 127 -4.36 -0.15 11.83
CA GLU A 127 -5.05 -1.22 12.52
C GLU A 127 -6.58 -1.09 12.42
N ILE A 128 -7.26 -2.23 12.51
CA ILE A 128 -8.72 -2.26 12.58
C ILE A 128 -9.18 -3.43 13.44
N HIS A 129 -10.22 -3.18 14.24
CA HIS A 129 -11.01 -4.20 14.91
C HIS A 129 -12.39 -4.19 14.27
N LEU A 130 -12.76 -5.28 13.58
CA LEU A 130 -14.02 -5.40 12.87
C LEU A 130 -14.83 -6.55 13.46
N LYS A 131 -16.11 -6.29 13.77
CA LYS A 131 -17.05 -7.30 14.24
C LYS A 131 -18.00 -7.72 13.13
N LYS A 132 -18.48 -8.96 13.18
CA LYS A 132 -19.45 -9.51 12.23
C LYS A 132 -20.78 -8.73 12.21
N SER A 133 -21.13 -8.05 13.29
CA SER A 133 -22.30 -7.18 13.39
C SER A 133 -22.17 -5.85 12.64
N GLU A 134 -20.96 -5.48 12.22
CA GLU A 134 -20.63 -4.21 11.56
C GLU A 134 -20.42 -4.37 10.04
N LEU A 135 -20.69 -5.58 9.53
CA LEU A 135 -20.59 -5.98 8.12
C LEU A 135 -21.87 -5.70 7.33
#